data_AF-A0A0B7MF93-F1
#
_entry.id   AF-A0A0B7MF93-F1
#
_cell.length_a   1.000
_cell.length_b   1.000
_cell.length_c   1.000
_cell.angle_alpha   90.00
_cell.angle_beta   90.00
_cell.angle_gamma   90.00
#
_symmetry.space_group_name_H-M   'P 1'
#
loop_
_entity.id
_entity.type
_entity.pdbx_description
1 polymer ?
#
loop_
_entity_poly.entity_id
_entity_poly.type
_entity_poly.pdbx_seq_one_letter_code
_entity_poly.pdbx_strand_id
1 'polypeptide(L)'
;MGDLSPAATFIAYNYNNPVDIGEFEQDAQRILAEVEAELGWMYETRHVVDGKVQKSAGDEPVLGKINYTVWSDVFTCPECGAEMIFWEVAVDQEAGKVRSRFSCPSCRVVLEKRSLERAWETVFDSALGKVIQRARQVPVLINYTVGRKRHEKKPDQWDLDLLWRIEEMEIPWWFPTDRMPEGYNTQQPLRSHGVTHVHHFYPRRNVAYLSMIHDKNKKQKIKAAYVMVYIFTHSNF
;
A
#
# COMPACT_ATOMS: atom_id res chain seq x y z
N MET A 1 -9.85 -38.24 26.54
CA MET A 1 -10.83 -38.00 25.46
C MET A 1 -10.85 -36.48 25.27
N GLY A 2 -9.86 -35.87 24.63
CA GLY A 2 -9.54 -35.90 23.21
C GLY A 2 -9.14 -34.46 22.86
N ASP A 3 -7.94 -34.07 23.29
CA ASP A 3 -7.39 -32.71 23.10
C ASP A 3 -6.65 -32.64 21.77
N LEU A 4 -7.42 -32.67 20.68
CA LEU A 4 -6.91 -32.32 19.35
C LEU A 4 -7.24 -30.86 19.12
N SER A 5 -6.23 -30.00 19.17
CA SER A 5 -6.43 -28.58 18.88
C SER A 5 -6.97 -28.43 17.44
N PRO A 6 -7.85 -27.44 17.18
CA PRO A 6 -8.30 -27.15 15.81
C PRO A 6 -7.14 -26.93 14.84
N ALA A 7 -6.01 -26.42 15.34
CA ALA A 7 -4.77 -26.29 14.59
C ALA A 7 -4.14 -27.65 14.23
N ALA A 8 -4.11 -28.62 15.16
CA ALA A 8 -3.61 -29.97 14.89
C ALA A 8 -4.50 -30.71 13.88
N THR A 9 -5.82 -30.56 13.98
CA THR A 9 -6.77 -31.09 12.98
C THR A 9 -6.59 -30.40 11.63
N PHE A 10 -6.39 -29.08 11.59
CA PHE A 10 -6.15 -28.34 10.35
C PHE A 10 -4.84 -28.75 9.68
N ILE A 11 -3.75 -28.88 10.43
CA ILE A 11 -2.45 -29.33 9.91
C ILE A 11 -2.57 -30.77 9.39
N ALA A 12 -3.12 -31.69 10.19
CA ALA A 12 -3.32 -33.08 9.77
C ALA A 12 -4.26 -33.19 8.56
N TYR A 13 -5.30 -32.35 8.48
CA TYR A 13 -6.21 -32.32 7.35
C TYR A 13 -5.54 -31.84 6.07
N ASN A 14 -4.75 -30.75 6.12
CA ASN A 14 -4.07 -30.23 4.94
C ASN A 14 -2.92 -31.12 4.45
N TYR A 15 -2.20 -31.80 5.35
CA TYR A 15 -1.15 -32.75 4.95
C TYR A 15 -1.70 -34.06 4.37
N ASN A 16 -2.94 -34.44 4.72
CA ASN A 16 -3.52 -35.73 4.33
C ASN A 16 -4.65 -35.64 3.29
N ASN A 17 -5.07 -34.44 2.87
CA ASN A 17 -6.01 -34.28 1.75
C ASN A 17 -5.24 -33.91 0.48
N PRO A 18 -5.36 -34.72 -0.60
CA PRO A 18 -4.82 -34.32 -1.88
C PRO A 18 -5.54 -33.05 -2.34
N VAL A 19 -4.78 -31.98 -2.53
CA VAL A 19 -5.26 -30.77 -3.21
C VAL A 19 -5.11 -31.04 -4.71
N ASP A 20 -6.19 -30.89 -5.46
CA ASP A 20 -6.09 -30.86 -6.92
C ASP A 20 -5.40 -29.55 -7.32
N ILE A 21 -4.14 -29.67 -7.72
CA ILE A 21 -3.30 -28.53 -8.08
C ILE A 21 -3.85 -27.83 -9.33
N GLY A 22 -4.43 -28.59 -10.27
CA GLY A 22 -4.97 -28.04 -11.50
C GLY A 22 -6.25 -27.25 -11.25
N GLU A 23 -7.16 -27.78 -10.44
CA GLU A 23 -8.36 -27.06 -10.01
C GLU A 23 -8.01 -25.79 -9.23
N PHE A 24 -7.05 -25.87 -8.29
CA PHE A 24 -6.58 -24.72 -7.53
C PHE A 24 -5.97 -23.63 -8.42
N GLU A 25 -5.12 -24.00 -9.38
CA GLU A 25 -4.49 -23.05 -10.29
C GLU A 25 -5.54 -22.34 -11.16
N GLN A 26 -6.50 -23.08 -11.70
CA GLN A 26 -7.60 -22.51 -12.50
C GLN A 26 -8.44 -21.54 -11.69
N ASP A 27 -8.79 -21.89 -10.46
CA ASP A 27 -9.54 -21.03 -9.57
C ASP A 27 -8.76 -19.78 -9.16
N ALA A 28 -7.47 -19.93 -8.85
CA ALA A 28 -6.60 -18.80 -8.52
C ALA A 28 -6.47 -17.83 -9.70
N GLN A 29 -6.20 -18.33 -10.91
CA GLN A 29 -6.11 -17.50 -12.12
C GLN A 29 -7.43 -16.78 -12.41
N ARG A 30 -8.56 -17.47 -12.27
CA ARG A 30 -9.88 -16.86 -12.46
C ARG A 30 -10.16 -15.76 -11.42
N ILE A 31 -9.88 -16.01 -10.15
CA ILE A 31 -10.04 -14.98 -9.10
C ILE A 31 -9.16 -13.77 -9.38
N LEU A 32 -7.88 -13.97 -9.74
CA LEU A 32 -6.98 -12.87 -10.07
C LEU A 32 -7.48 -12.06 -11.26
N ALA A 33 -7.99 -12.72 -12.30
CA ALA A 33 -8.57 -12.04 -13.45
C ALA A 33 -9.82 -11.22 -13.08
N GLU A 34 -10.70 -11.76 -12.23
CA GLU A 34 -11.89 -11.04 -11.74
C GLU A 34 -11.52 -9.83 -10.88
N VAL A 35 -10.49 -9.95 -10.02
CA VAL A 35 -10.01 -8.85 -9.17
C VAL A 35 -9.30 -7.78 -10.00
N GLU A 36 -8.48 -8.17 -10.98
CA GLU A 36 -7.83 -7.21 -11.90
C GLU A 36 -8.87 -6.48 -12.76
N ALA A 37 -9.93 -7.14 -13.22
CA ALA A 37 -11.00 -6.50 -13.97
C ALA A 37 -11.74 -5.43 -13.15
N GLU A 38 -11.93 -5.66 -11.84
CA GLU A 38 -12.67 -4.76 -10.95
C GLU A 38 -11.80 -3.64 -10.37
N LEU A 39 -10.56 -3.95 -9.96
CA LEU A 39 -9.70 -3.07 -9.15
C LEU A 39 -8.39 -2.70 -9.86
N GLY A 40 -8.10 -3.25 -11.03
CA GLY A 40 -6.84 -3.03 -11.77
C GLY A 40 -6.60 -1.58 -12.18
N TRP A 41 -7.66 -0.77 -12.29
CA TRP A 41 -7.59 0.67 -12.54
C TRP A 41 -6.85 1.44 -11.43
N MET A 42 -6.78 0.90 -10.21
CA MET A 42 -6.06 1.51 -9.08
C MET A 42 -4.53 1.45 -9.22
N TYR A 43 -4.06 0.58 -10.12
CA TYR A 43 -2.64 0.30 -10.35
C TYR A 43 -2.21 0.83 -11.71
N GLU A 44 -2.83 1.91 -12.18
CA GLU A 44 -2.50 2.55 -13.45
C GLU A 44 -1.91 3.94 -13.23
N THR A 45 -1.02 4.36 -14.13
CA THR A 45 -0.48 5.72 -14.21
C THR A 45 -0.33 6.15 -15.67
N ARG A 46 -0.37 7.45 -15.93
CA ARG A 46 -0.10 7.99 -17.26
C ARG A 46 1.38 7.84 -17.59
N HIS A 47 1.67 7.28 -18.77
CA HIS A 47 3.02 7.18 -19.28
C HIS A 47 3.58 8.56 -19.61
N VAL A 48 4.73 8.88 -19.02
CA VAL A 48 5.41 10.15 -19.17
C VAL A 48 6.82 9.91 -19.72
N VAL A 49 7.18 10.66 -20.76
CA VAL A 49 8.53 10.73 -21.32
C VAL A 49 8.90 12.20 -21.44
N ASP A 50 10.07 12.58 -20.93
CA ASP A 50 10.57 13.96 -20.90
C ASP A 50 9.55 14.98 -20.36
N GLY A 51 8.85 14.60 -19.28
CA GLY A 51 7.84 15.43 -18.62
C GLY A 51 6.52 15.59 -19.37
N LYS A 52 6.31 14.88 -20.49
CA LYS A 52 5.09 14.93 -21.29
C LYS A 52 4.33 13.62 -21.25
N VAL A 53 3.02 13.71 -21.02
CA VAL A 53 2.10 12.57 -21.12
C VAL A 53 2.09 12.07 -22.57
N GLN A 54 2.39 10.79 -22.74
CA GLN A 54 2.36 10.14 -24.04
C GLN A 54 0.92 9.77 -24.40
N LYS A 55 0.59 9.91 -25.67
CA LYS A 55 -0.75 9.62 -26.19
C LYS A 55 -0.68 8.53 -27.26
N SER A 56 -1.74 7.74 -27.33
CA SER A 56 -1.95 6.74 -28.36
C SER A 56 -2.34 7.38 -29.69
N ALA A 57 -2.47 6.58 -30.74
CA ALA A 57 -2.93 7.04 -32.05
C ALA A 57 -4.36 7.65 -32.01
N GLY A 58 -5.16 7.31 -31.00
CA GLY A 58 -6.49 7.87 -30.76
C GLY A 58 -6.52 9.11 -29.87
N ASP A 59 -5.36 9.73 -29.60
CA ASP A 59 -5.19 10.90 -28.70
C ASP A 59 -5.51 10.64 -27.21
N GLU A 60 -5.79 9.38 -26.84
CA GLU A 60 -5.95 8.95 -25.44
C GLU A 60 -4.59 8.77 -24.73
N PRO A 61 -4.47 9.10 -23.44
CA PRO A 61 -3.24 8.86 -22.67
C PRO A 61 -2.83 7.38 -22.69
N VAL A 62 -1.56 7.11 -22.94
CA VAL A 62 -1.00 5.77 -22.77
C VAL A 62 -0.89 5.50 -21.27
N LEU A 63 -1.50 4.41 -20.82
CA LEU A 63 -1.42 3.98 -19.43
C LEU A 63 -0.31 2.95 -19.23
N GLY A 64 0.35 3.02 -18.09
CA GLY A 64 1.28 2.02 -17.60
C GLY A 64 0.80 1.42 -16.28
N LYS A 65 1.25 0.20 -16.00
CA LYS A 65 0.91 -0.52 -14.76
C LYS A 65 1.93 -0.18 -13.68
N ILE A 66 1.47 0.30 -12.54
CA ILE A 66 2.30 0.65 -11.38
C ILE A 66 2.85 -0.64 -10.78
N ASN A 67 4.18 -0.73 -10.68
CA ASN A 67 4.85 -1.82 -9.97
C ASN A 67 4.90 -1.49 -8.47
N TYR A 68 5.35 -0.28 -8.13
CA TYR A 68 5.36 0.23 -6.76
C TYR A 68 5.34 1.75 -6.70
N THR A 69 4.97 2.27 -5.54
CA THR A 69 5.00 3.70 -5.21
C THR A 69 5.87 3.90 -3.98
N VAL A 70 6.83 4.82 -4.06
CA VAL A 70 7.62 5.25 -2.92
C VAL A 70 6.87 6.36 -2.20
N TRP A 71 6.68 6.20 -0.90
CA TRP A 71 6.06 7.18 -0.03
C TRP A 71 7.11 7.81 0.88
N SER A 72 6.94 9.09 1.17
CA SER A 72 7.80 9.83 2.07
C SER A 72 6.99 10.43 3.19
N ASP A 73 7.54 10.37 4.39
CA ASP A 73 6.98 11.09 5.53
C ASP A 73 7.16 12.60 5.35
N VAL A 74 6.13 13.33 5.78
CA VAL A 74 6.20 14.77 5.93
C VAL A 74 6.58 15.08 7.38
N PHE A 75 7.58 15.94 7.56
CA PHE A 75 8.03 16.41 8.87
C PHE A 75 7.84 17.91 9.00
N THR A 76 7.82 18.39 10.24
CA THR A 76 7.72 19.79 10.59
C THR A 76 9.06 20.29 11.12
N CYS A 77 9.50 21.45 10.66
CA CYS A 77 10.71 22.09 11.17
C CYS A 77 10.48 22.58 12.61
N PRO A 78 11.30 22.19 13.61
CA PRO A 78 11.11 22.65 14.98
C PRO A 78 11.34 24.17 15.14
N GLU A 79 12.15 24.78 14.27
CA GLU A 79 12.47 26.21 14.34
C GLU A 79 11.45 27.14 13.68
N CYS A 80 10.81 26.72 12.59
CA CYS A 80 9.94 27.61 11.80
C CYS A 80 8.55 27.05 11.53
N GLY A 81 8.25 25.82 11.96
CA GLY A 81 6.96 25.17 11.75
C GLY A 81 6.67 24.78 10.30
N ALA A 82 7.57 25.04 9.34
CA ALA A 82 7.36 24.67 7.95
C ALA A 82 7.41 23.15 7.78
N GLU A 83 6.47 22.61 7.00
CA GLU A 83 6.49 21.23 6.57
C GLU A 83 7.59 20.99 5.52
N MET A 84 8.16 19.78 5.53
CA MET A 84 9.15 19.33 4.56
C MET A 84 8.94 17.85 4.24
N ILE A 85 9.01 17.52 2.95
CA ILE A 85 8.98 16.14 2.48
C ILE A 85 10.37 15.55 2.68
N PHE A 86 10.50 14.50 3.49
CA PHE A 86 11.80 13.94 3.86
C PHE A 86 12.62 13.51 2.65
N TRP A 87 11.96 12.92 1.65
CA TRP A 87 12.58 12.52 0.39
C TRP A 87 13.27 13.69 -0.31
N GLU A 88 12.61 14.84 -0.39
CA GLU A 88 13.13 16.00 -1.13
C GLU A 88 14.32 16.65 -0.43
N VAL A 89 14.36 16.64 0.91
CA VAL A 89 15.41 17.33 1.68
C VAL A 89 16.59 16.43 2.05
N ALA A 90 16.37 15.13 2.20
CA ALA A 90 17.37 14.21 2.75
C ALA A 90 17.81 13.11 1.80
N VAL A 91 17.05 12.78 0.73
CA VAL A 91 17.41 11.69 -0.18
C VAL A 91 18.18 12.25 -1.38
N ASP A 92 19.41 11.76 -1.55
CA ASP A 92 20.25 12.00 -2.71
C ASP A 92 20.08 10.81 -3.67
N GLN A 93 19.28 11.01 -4.72
CA GLN A 93 18.94 9.95 -5.67
C GLN A 93 20.14 9.55 -6.53
N GLU A 94 20.97 10.50 -6.95
CA GLU A 94 22.17 10.25 -7.76
C GLU A 94 23.22 9.47 -6.97
N ALA A 95 23.42 9.82 -5.70
CA ALA A 95 24.36 9.13 -4.83
C ALA A 95 23.77 7.86 -4.17
N GLY A 96 22.46 7.62 -4.29
CA GLY A 96 21.75 6.53 -3.62
C GLY A 96 21.85 6.58 -2.09
N LYS A 97 21.90 7.78 -1.50
CA LYS A 97 22.19 7.99 -0.08
C LYS A 97 21.15 8.85 0.60
N VAL A 98 20.88 8.55 1.87
CA VAL A 98 20.12 9.42 2.76
C VAL A 98 21.10 10.24 3.59
N ARG A 99 21.04 11.56 3.46
CA ARG A 99 21.86 12.50 4.23
C ARG A 99 21.43 12.48 5.69
N SER A 100 22.40 12.37 6.59
CA SER A 100 22.14 12.43 8.04
C SER A 100 21.79 13.85 8.50
N ARG A 101 22.29 14.86 7.78
CA ARG A 101 22.05 16.29 8.01
C ARG A 101 21.58 16.96 6.72
N PHE A 102 20.60 17.84 6.83
CA PHE A 102 20.03 18.59 5.71
C PHE A 102 19.51 19.95 6.19
N SER A 103 19.40 20.91 5.28
CA SER A 103 18.91 22.25 5.62
C SER A 103 17.40 22.33 5.41
N CYS A 104 16.68 22.95 6.35
CA CYS A 104 15.28 23.32 6.15
C CYS A 104 15.15 24.20 4.89
N PRO A 105 14.23 23.89 3.96
CA PRO A 105 14.05 24.72 2.76
C PRO A 105 13.50 26.12 3.06
N SER A 106 12.83 26.30 4.20
CA SER A 106 12.22 27.58 4.60
C SER A 106 13.20 28.47 5.36
N CYS A 107 13.75 28.03 6.50
CA CYS A 107 14.61 28.85 7.36
C CYS A 107 16.10 28.52 7.30
N ARG A 108 16.51 27.51 6.51
CA ARG A 108 17.90 27.07 6.29
C ARG A 108 18.63 26.50 7.50
N VAL A 109 17.98 26.36 8.66
CA VAL A 109 18.58 25.68 9.81
C VAL A 109 18.97 24.24 9.42
N VAL A 110 20.13 23.79 9.92
CA VAL A 110 20.61 22.43 9.69
C VAL A 110 19.93 21.48 10.68
N LEU A 111 19.24 20.48 10.14
CA LEU A 111 18.42 19.52 10.87
C LEU A 111 18.99 18.10 10.76
N GLU A 112 18.60 17.25 11.70
CA GLU A 112 18.84 15.81 11.69
C GLU A 112 17.50 15.08 11.86
N LYS A 113 17.35 13.87 11.32
CA LYS A 113 16.06 13.14 11.36
C LYS A 113 15.49 12.99 12.78
N ARG A 114 16.36 12.79 13.78
CA ARG A 114 15.96 12.61 15.18
C ARG A 114 15.37 13.85 15.85
N SER A 115 15.62 15.04 15.31
CA SER A 115 15.12 16.31 15.85
C SER A 115 13.83 16.77 15.17
N LEU A 116 13.26 15.96 14.28
CA LEU A 116 12.05 16.29 13.54
C LEU A 116 10.82 15.69 14.19
N GLU A 117 9.75 16.48 14.20
CA GLU A 117 8.41 16.00 14.47
C GLU A 117 7.71 15.69 13.16
N ARG A 118 6.87 14.66 13.14
CA ARG A 118 6.07 14.35 11.96
C ARG A 118 4.94 15.35 11.80
N ALA A 119 4.63 15.70 10.56
CA ALA A 119 3.36 16.34 10.26
C ALA A 119 2.24 15.31 10.48
N TRP A 120 1.16 15.74 11.11
CA TRP A 120 -0.02 14.93 11.37
C TRP A 120 -1.18 15.43 10.53
N GLU A 121 -1.98 14.51 10.00
CA GLU A 121 -3.22 14.80 9.31
C GLU A 121 -4.40 14.18 10.04
N THR A 122 -5.56 14.82 9.90
CA THR A 122 -6.82 14.35 10.46
C THR A 122 -7.69 13.84 9.32
N VAL A 123 -8.08 12.56 9.37
CA VAL A 123 -8.82 11.89 8.31
C VAL A 123 -10.04 11.17 8.89
N PHE A 124 -11.11 11.03 8.10
CA PHE A 124 -12.27 10.24 8.47
C PHE A 124 -12.06 8.79 8.06
N ASP A 125 -12.04 7.88 9.03
CA ASP A 125 -12.00 6.44 8.79
C ASP A 125 -13.43 5.90 8.65
N SER A 126 -13.85 5.69 7.40
CA SER A 126 -15.19 5.17 7.08
C SER A 126 -15.43 3.75 7.61
N ALA A 127 -14.38 2.94 7.80
CA ALA A 127 -14.50 1.59 8.33
C ALA A 127 -14.79 1.59 9.84
N LEU A 128 -14.33 2.64 10.55
CA LEU A 128 -14.51 2.82 11.98
C LEU A 128 -15.60 3.84 12.33
N GLY A 129 -16.10 4.59 11.35
CA GLY A 129 -17.09 5.65 11.53
C GLY A 129 -16.59 6.81 12.39
N LYS A 130 -15.27 7.08 12.40
CA LYS A 130 -14.67 8.09 13.29
C LYS A 130 -13.54 8.86 12.62
N VAL A 131 -13.31 10.05 13.15
CA VAL A 131 -12.14 10.86 12.79
C VAL A 131 -10.91 10.33 13.53
N ILE A 132 -9.81 10.11 12.82
CA ILE A 132 -8.53 9.65 13.34
C ILE A 132 -7.41 10.63 12.97
N GLN A 133 -6.29 10.57 13.69
CA GLN A 133 -5.05 11.23 13.30
C GLN A 133 -4.01 10.21 12.86
N ARG A 134 -3.32 10.49 11.75
CA ARG A 134 -2.21 9.68 11.26
C ARG A 134 -1.05 10.57 10.83
N ALA A 135 0.16 10.02 10.82
CA ALA A 135 1.30 10.74 10.28
C ALA A 135 1.10 10.95 8.77
N ARG A 136 1.35 12.17 8.32
CA ARG A 136 1.17 12.53 6.92
C ARG A 136 2.29 11.95 6.07
N GLN A 137 1.89 11.27 4.99
CA GLN A 137 2.79 10.70 4.01
C GLN A 137 2.35 11.12 2.61
N VAL A 138 3.32 11.34 1.71
CA VAL A 138 3.06 11.74 0.32
C VAL A 138 3.80 10.82 -0.65
N PRO A 139 3.23 10.50 -1.81
CA PRO A 139 3.93 9.73 -2.82
C PRO A 139 4.99 10.63 -3.46
N VAL A 140 6.20 10.08 -3.69
CA VAL A 140 7.35 10.85 -4.20
C VAL A 140 7.94 10.26 -5.47
N LEU A 141 7.73 8.96 -5.71
CA LEU A 141 8.16 8.28 -6.93
C LEU A 141 7.19 7.14 -7.26
N ILE A 142 6.89 6.98 -8.55
CA ILE A 142 6.13 5.85 -9.09
C ILE A 142 7.05 5.10 -10.05
N ASN A 143 7.25 3.82 -9.79
CA ASN A 143 7.84 2.90 -10.75
C ASN A 143 6.72 2.13 -11.45
N TYR A 144 6.74 2.11 -12.78
CA TYR A 144 5.66 1.55 -13.58
C TYR A 144 6.18 0.92 -14.88
N THR A 145 5.38 0.06 -15.49
CA THR A 145 5.71 -0.69 -16.71
C THR A 145 4.78 -0.29 -17.85
N VAL A 146 5.37 -0.03 -19.02
CA VAL A 146 4.64 0.12 -20.30
C VAL A 146 5.19 -0.90 -21.29
N GLY A 147 4.34 -1.81 -21.73
CA GLY A 147 4.77 -2.98 -22.51
C GLY A 147 5.77 -3.83 -21.74
N ARG A 148 7.05 -3.80 -22.13
CA ARG A 148 8.14 -4.54 -21.48
C ARG A 148 9.19 -3.65 -20.81
N LYS A 149 8.97 -2.33 -20.78
CA LYS A 149 9.93 -1.36 -20.25
C LYS A 149 9.44 -0.79 -18.94
N ARG A 150 10.37 -0.67 -17.99
CA ARG A 150 10.16 0.01 -16.71
C ARG A 150 10.49 1.49 -16.85
N HIS A 151 9.73 2.30 -16.12
CA HIS A 151 9.82 3.75 -16.11
C HIS A 151 9.63 4.25 -14.68
N GLU A 152 10.16 5.44 -14.42
CA GLU A 152 9.97 6.13 -13.15
C GLU A 152 9.49 7.55 -13.42
N LYS A 153 8.63 8.06 -12.54
CA LYS A 153 8.16 9.44 -12.55
C LYS A 153 7.90 9.93 -11.13
N LYS A 154 7.97 11.26 -10.94
CA LYS A 154 7.30 11.91 -9.80
C LYS A 154 5.78 11.81 -10.03
N PRO A 155 4.97 11.50 -9.01
CA PRO A 155 3.52 11.56 -9.12
C PRO A 155 3.07 12.92 -9.65
N ASP A 156 2.15 12.91 -10.63
CA ASP A 156 1.49 14.11 -11.13
C ASP A 156 0.08 14.28 -10.54
N GLN A 157 -0.63 15.34 -10.93
CA GLN A 157 -1.97 15.60 -10.40
C GLN A 157 -2.95 14.45 -10.67
N TRP A 158 -2.84 13.77 -11.82
CA TRP A 158 -3.72 12.65 -12.12
C TRP A 158 -3.46 11.47 -11.18
N ASP A 159 -2.20 11.22 -10.82
CA ASP A 159 -1.84 10.19 -9.83
C ASP A 159 -2.39 10.54 -8.44
N LEU A 160 -2.33 11.83 -8.05
CA LEU A 160 -2.88 12.31 -6.78
C LEU A 160 -4.41 12.21 -6.74
N ASP A 161 -5.09 12.57 -7.83
CA ASP A 161 -6.54 12.45 -7.97
C ASP A 161 -6.99 10.98 -7.92
N LEU A 162 -6.22 10.08 -8.55
CA LEU A 162 -6.44 8.64 -8.48
C LEU A 162 -6.34 8.13 -7.04
N LEU A 163 -5.28 8.51 -6.31
CA LEU A 163 -5.11 8.13 -4.91
C LEU A 163 -6.24 8.67 -4.03
N TRP A 164 -6.66 9.91 -4.24
CA TRP A 164 -7.80 10.48 -3.51
C TRP A 164 -9.09 9.70 -3.78
N ARG A 165 -9.39 9.38 -5.05
CA ARG A 165 -10.54 8.54 -5.42
C ARG A 165 -10.49 7.17 -4.73
N ILE A 166 -9.30 6.57 -4.64
CA ILE A 166 -9.09 5.28 -3.96
C ILE A 166 -9.34 5.41 -2.46
N GLU A 167 -8.86 6.46 -1.80
CA GLU A 167 -9.05 6.66 -0.36
C GLU A 167 -10.54 6.88 -0.01
N GLU A 168 -11.29 7.61 -0.84
CA GLU A 168 -12.71 7.91 -0.63
C GLU A 168 -13.65 6.76 -0.97
N MET A 169 -13.17 5.69 -1.62
CA MET A 169 -14.06 4.63 -2.05
C MET A 169 -14.57 3.78 -0.86
N GLU A 170 -15.82 3.32 -1.00
CA GLU A 170 -16.35 2.25 -0.17
C GLU A 170 -15.76 0.90 -0.60
N ILE A 171 -15.36 0.10 0.38
CA ILE A 171 -14.94 -1.28 0.17
C ILE A 171 -16.11 -2.18 0.58
N PRO A 172 -16.81 -2.82 -0.38
CA PRO A 172 -18.03 -3.58 -0.08
C PRO A 172 -17.75 -4.97 0.55
N TRP A 173 -16.48 -5.34 0.67
CA TRP A 173 -16.04 -6.62 1.21
C TRP A 173 -15.49 -6.47 2.63
N TRP A 174 -15.53 -7.55 3.39
CA TRP A 174 -14.96 -7.58 4.73
C TRP A 174 -13.42 -7.46 4.70
N PHE A 175 -12.88 -6.66 5.62
CA PHE A 175 -11.46 -6.60 5.98
C PHE A 175 -11.30 -6.44 7.50
N PRO A 176 -10.15 -6.81 8.07
CA PRO A 176 -9.91 -6.68 9.50
C PRO A 176 -9.84 -5.22 9.92
N THR A 177 -10.76 -4.81 10.78
CA THR A 177 -10.78 -3.51 11.45
C THR A 177 -10.45 -3.63 12.93
N ASP A 178 -9.94 -4.78 13.36
CA ASP A 178 -9.58 -5.05 14.74
C ASP A 178 -8.51 -4.09 15.26
N ARG A 179 -8.63 -3.71 16.52
CA ARG A 179 -7.63 -2.88 17.20
C ARG A 179 -6.34 -3.68 17.37
N MET A 180 -5.21 -3.04 17.14
CA MET A 180 -3.90 -3.65 17.38
C MET A 180 -3.73 -4.00 18.87
N PRO A 181 -3.17 -5.18 19.19
CA PRO A 181 -2.91 -5.56 20.57
C PRO A 181 -1.84 -4.64 21.19
N GLU A 182 -1.85 -4.52 22.51
CA GLU A 182 -0.78 -3.82 23.21
C GLU A 182 0.50 -4.67 23.23
N GLY A 183 1.61 -4.07 22.82
CA GLY A 183 2.90 -4.74 22.77
C GLY A 183 4.02 -3.81 22.36
N TYR A 184 5.26 -4.18 22.66
CA TYR A 184 6.43 -3.36 22.36
C TYR A 184 6.51 -2.97 20.87
N ASN A 185 6.30 -3.95 19.98
CA ASN A 185 6.35 -3.74 18.53
C ASN A 185 5.12 -3.02 17.96
N THR A 186 3.97 -3.02 18.65
CA THR A 186 2.76 -2.30 18.20
C THR A 186 2.71 -0.87 18.73
N GLN A 187 3.41 -0.57 19.83
CA GLN A 187 3.54 0.79 20.35
C GLN A 187 4.32 1.72 19.41
N GLN A 188 5.35 1.22 18.73
CA GLN A 188 6.14 2.03 17.80
C GLN A 188 5.29 2.58 16.63
N PRO A 189 4.58 1.78 15.82
CA PRO A 189 3.76 2.29 14.72
C PRO A 189 2.57 3.12 15.21
N LEU A 190 2.02 2.81 16.39
CA LEU A 190 1.00 3.65 17.04
C LEU A 190 1.54 5.07 17.30
N ARG A 191 2.68 5.19 18.00
CA ARG A 191 3.27 6.49 18.36
C ARG A 191 3.80 7.26 17.16
N SER A 192 4.39 6.55 16.20
CA SER A 192 5.06 7.17 15.06
C SER A 192 4.14 7.46 13.88
N HIS A 193 3.02 6.76 13.71
CA HIS A 193 2.16 6.91 12.53
C HIS A 193 0.65 6.92 12.83
N GLY A 194 0.22 6.75 14.09
CA GLY A 194 -1.21 6.69 14.43
C GLY A 194 -1.87 5.36 14.08
N VAL A 195 -1.07 4.30 13.90
CA VAL A 195 -1.58 2.97 13.54
C VAL A 195 -2.24 2.31 14.75
N THR A 196 -3.58 2.26 14.74
CA THR A 196 -4.40 1.75 15.85
C THR A 196 -5.16 0.47 15.51
N HIS A 197 -5.43 0.22 14.22
CA HIS A 197 -6.18 -0.96 13.75
C HIS A 197 -5.43 -1.62 12.58
N VAL A 198 -5.73 -2.88 12.30
CA VAL A 198 -5.01 -3.70 11.31
C VAL A 198 -4.99 -3.06 9.92
N HIS A 199 -6.11 -2.52 9.45
CA HIS A 199 -6.19 -1.91 8.12
C HIS A 199 -5.35 -0.64 7.96
N HIS A 200 -4.89 -0.02 9.04
CA HIS A 200 -4.05 1.19 8.96
C HIS A 200 -2.63 0.90 8.42
N PHE A 201 -2.19 -0.37 8.39
CA PHE A 201 -0.88 -0.74 7.85
C PHE A 201 -0.82 -0.74 6.32
N TYR A 202 -1.98 -0.71 5.66
CA TYR A 202 -2.08 -0.90 4.22
C TYR A 202 -2.70 0.34 3.58
N PRO A 203 -2.20 0.79 2.42
CA PRO A 203 -2.91 1.75 1.58
C PRO A 203 -4.30 1.22 1.23
N ARG A 204 -5.28 2.11 1.04
CA ARG A 204 -6.68 1.72 0.81
C ARG A 204 -6.86 0.79 -0.40
N ARG A 205 -6.10 0.98 -1.48
CA ARG A 205 -6.09 0.04 -2.64
C ARG A 205 -5.71 -1.39 -2.26
N ASN A 206 -4.73 -1.57 -1.37
CA ASN A 206 -4.30 -2.90 -0.93
C ASN A 206 -5.37 -3.54 -0.05
N VAL A 207 -6.02 -2.75 0.81
CA VAL A 207 -7.18 -3.22 1.59
C VAL A 207 -8.26 -3.71 0.63
N ALA A 208 -8.65 -2.92 -0.38
CA ALA A 208 -9.69 -3.30 -1.34
C ALA A 208 -9.34 -4.61 -2.08
N TYR A 209 -8.11 -4.69 -2.61
CA TYR A 209 -7.62 -5.85 -3.36
C TYR A 209 -7.64 -7.13 -2.53
N LEU A 210 -7.07 -7.08 -1.31
CA LEU A 210 -7.04 -8.22 -0.40
C LEU A 210 -8.44 -8.61 0.10
N SER A 211 -9.33 -7.63 0.33
CA SER A 211 -10.70 -7.88 0.76
C SER A 211 -11.50 -8.63 -0.31
N MET A 212 -11.36 -8.24 -1.57
CA MET A 212 -12.05 -8.90 -2.68
C MET A 212 -11.53 -10.33 -2.90
N ILE A 213 -10.21 -10.53 -2.85
CA ILE A 213 -9.61 -11.87 -2.91
C ILE A 213 -10.17 -12.76 -1.79
N HIS A 214 -10.21 -12.24 -0.56
CA HIS A 214 -10.75 -12.97 0.58
C HIS A 214 -12.23 -13.33 0.39
N ASP A 215 -13.06 -12.40 -0.09
CA ASP A 215 -14.48 -12.65 -0.36
C ASP A 215 -14.69 -13.73 -1.44
N LYS A 216 -13.94 -13.66 -2.55
CA LYS A 216 -13.98 -14.65 -3.64
C LYS A 216 -13.57 -16.04 -3.14
N ASN A 217 -12.48 -16.13 -2.39
CA ASN A 217 -12.02 -17.39 -1.78
C ASN A 217 -13.06 -17.99 -0.84
N LYS A 218 -13.69 -17.16 0.01
CA LYS A 218 -14.73 -17.61 0.95
C LYS A 218 -15.95 -18.17 0.23
N LYS A 219 -16.40 -17.52 -0.85
CA LYS A 219 -17.57 -17.96 -1.63
C LYS A 219 -17.36 -19.33 -2.30
N GLN A 220 -16.12 -19.62 -2.70
CA GLN A 220 -15.79 -20.83 -3.45
C GLN A 220 -15.35 -22.00 -2.58
N LYS A 221 -15.27 -21.80 -1.25
CA LYS A 221 -14.79 -22.80 -0.31
C LYS A 221 -13.41 -23.36 -0.71
N ILE A 222 -12.59 -22.58 -1.42
CA ILE A 222 -11.22 -22.95 -1.74
C ILE A 222 -10.50 -23.13 -0.41
N LYS A 223 -10.23 -24.38 -0.04
CA LYS A 223 -9.67 -24.73 1.29
C LYS A 223 -8.25 -24.20 1.49
N ALA A 224 -7.62 -23.73 0.41
CA ALA A 224 -6.35 -23.01 0.39
C ALA A 224 -6.49 -21.48 0.57
N ALA A 225 -7.58 -21.00 1.20
CA ALA A 225 -7.85 -19.58 1.47
C ALA A 225 -6.67 -18.82 2.14
N TYR A 226 -5.77 -19.53 2.81
CA TYR A 226 -4.60 -18.95 3.47
C TYR A 226 -3.34 -18.89 2.59
N VAL A 227 -3.27 -19.66 1.49
CA VAL A 227 -2.08 -19.73 0.62
C VAL A 227 -1.97 -18.48 -0.25
N MET A 228 -3.09 -17.96 -0.78
CA MET A 228 -3.06 -16.74 -1.61
C MET A 228 -2.67 -15.49 -0.81
N VAL A 229 -3.11 -15.36 0.45
CA VAL A 229 -2.68 -14.25 1.32
C VAL A 229 -1.17 -14.30 1.60
N TYR A 230 -0.61 -15.51 1.69
CA TYR A 230 0.83 -15.72 1.90
C TYR A 230 1.66 -15.37 0.65
N ILE A 231 1.15 -15.64 -0.55
CA ILE A 231 1.82 -15.34 -1.83
C ILE A 231 2.02 -13.83 -2.02
N PHE A 232 1.03 -12.98 -1.66
CA PHE A 232 1.16 -11.52 -1.80
C PHE A 232 2.16 -10.85 -0.84
N THR A 233 2.71 -11.58 0.14
CA THR A 233 3.81 -11.08 0.99
C THR A 233 5.20 -11.49 0.48
N HIS A 234 5.27 -12.41 -0.49
CA HIS A 234 6.53 -13.00 -0.98
C HIS A 234 6.71 -12.90 -2.51
N SER A 235 5.72 -12.45 -3.26
CA SER A 235 5.87 -12.18 -4.69
C SER A 235 6.56 -10.83 -4.90
N ASN A 236 7.86 -10.88 -5.13
CA ASN A 236 8.58 -9.83 -5.86
C ASN A 236 7.86 -9.60 -7.20
N PHE A 237 7.19 -8.46 -7.34
CA PHE A 237 6.78 -7.87 -8.60
C PHE A 237 7.52 -6.54 -8.79
#